data_AF-A0A3M2A0C4-F1
#
_entry.id   AF-A0A3M2A0C4-F1
#
_cell.length_a   1.000
_cell.length_b   1.000
_cell.length_c   1.000
_cell.angle_alpha   90.00
_cell.angle_beta   90.00
_cell.angle_gamma   90.00
#
_symmetry.space_group_name_H-M   'P 1'
#
loop_
_entity.id
_entity.type
_entity.pdbx_description
1 polymer ?
#
loop_
_entity_poly.entity_id
_entity_poly.type
_entity_poly.pdbx_seq_one_letter_code
_entity_poly.pdbx_strand_id
1 'polypeptide(L)'
;MMQRNYQYLSISLITSAFLIVFILVNFTPPTTLARTTNSPNLANATSQPDIYFVHTATSANTSGAVTYLDHPLLNNNPNAIIIVTPNWNPSLVTGVDYEKAFGVTYSATNKRWGVFSQDLSSINGQKFNIFIPGTETTAFVHTANVGNVVGNYTLLDHPELNNNPDAMILVTPNFNPGGGAVGAYHDHHIGVWYEGVSQKWGIFNQDLADMPTNGPANPSFNVVVISKKATAFVHQAEAGNISSNVTYMDHPLFENNPDALVFITANWNPNGGIEGKYNNYATGVYYSIGEANETWAIFNQAPGKNNALMEEGAAFNVLIAPQKTAVFTHRSDPSNMLTPFRTHIDSPLLNNNPNAIAFATANWNPGGINGTYNNYPIGLEYDQSYNQWTIRNLDTLVSDAPTGTFNIYVPPPSLRTFVHTATASTLASNWTILDHPMLNNNPNAIFIVTPNGNPGGQQSTFNVHPIGVWYNDFIGVNKWTIFNQDGSTPIPENAAFNVYVTTGLSNSFIYTSTAANIAGNSMTIDHPLLNGNPTAVVLVTPNWNGKTYNDHPVGVWYNPVTEKWAVFNEDLASMPENVGFNILVVDNKAYLPQILAP
;
A
#
# COMPACT_ATOMS: atom_id res chain seq x y z
N MET A 1 17.43 0.41 -64.70
CA MET A 1 18.72 -0.03 -65.27
C MET A 1 18.86 0.69 -66.61
N MET A 2 19.81 1.58 -66.91
CA MET A 2 21.18 1.76 -66.45
C MET A 2 21.59 3.25 -66.52
N GLN A 3 22.37 3.64 -65.51
CA GLN A 3 23.55 4.51 -65.46
C GLN A 3 23.57 5.97 -65.99
N ARG A 4 23.92 6.82 -65.01
CA ARG A 4 24.46 8.19 -64.97
C ARG A 4 25.59 8.49 -65.97
N ASN A 5 25.78 9.77 -66.32
CA ASN A 5 26.96 10.55 -65.89
C ASN A 5 26.91 12.07 -66.27
N TYR A 6 26.96 12.89 -65.21
CA TYR A 6 27.65 14.18 -64.96
C TYR A 6 28.76 14.63 -65.97
N GLN A 7 29.17 15.89 -66.23
CA GLN A 7 29.14 17.21 -65.55
C GLN A 7 29.27 18.41 -66.56
N TYR A 8 28.79 19.58 -66.10
CA TYR A 8 29.11 21.01 -66.33
C TYR A 8 30.36 21.50 -67.10
N LEU A 9 30.23 22.65 -67.82
CA LEU A 9 30.93 23.92 -67.49
C LEU A 9 30.53 25.18 -68.33
N SER A 10 30.34 26.30 -67.61
CA SER A 10 30.75 27.71 -67.86
C SER A 10 30.14 28.55 -69.01
N ILE A 11 29.31 29.59 -68.77
CA ILE A 11 29.53 30.98 -68.25
C ILE A 11 30.02 31.99 -69.32
N SER A 12 29.25 33.09 -69.49
CA SER A 12 29.74 34.46 -69.75
C SER A 12 28.59 35.49 -69.55
N LEU A 13 28.59 36.26 -68.45
CA LEU A 13 28.88 37.72 -68.33
C LEU A 13 27.93 38.64 -69.14
N ILE A 14 26.91 39.26 -68.52
CA ILE A 14 26.86 40.53 -67.72
C ILE A 14 27.06 41.82 -68.54
N THR A 15 26.10 42.74 -68.42
CA THR A 15 26.18 44.20 -68.10
C THR A 15 24.90 44.90 -68.63
N SER A 16 24.27 45.93 -68.06
CA SER A 16 24.19 46.65 -66.77
C SER A 16 23.02 47.66 -66.95
N ALA A 17 21.96 47.65 -66.13
CA ALA A 17 21.69 48.52 -64.97
C ALA A 17 21.19 49.97 -65.23
N PHE A 18 19.97 50.28 -64.76
CA PHE A 18 19.50 51.54 -64.13
C PHE A 18 18.21 51.20 -63.34
N LEU A 19 18.31 50.79 -62.07
CA LEU A 19 18.16 51.57 -60.83
C LEU A 19 16.76 52.16 -60.58
N ILE A 20 15.89 51.35 -59.97
CA ILE A 20 14.75 51.79 -59.15
C ILE A 20 14.91 51.10 -57.79
N VAL A 21 14.83 51.89 -56.71
CA VAL A 21 14.98 51.45 -55.33
C VAL A 21 13.79 50.57 -54.93
N PHE A 22 14.03 49.29 -54.71
CA PHE A 22 13.16 48.39 -53.95
C PHE A 22 13.97 47.82 -52.78
N ILE A 23 13.47 48.00 -51.56
CA ILE A 23 13.96 47.28 -50.39
C ILE A 23 13.45 45.84 -50.52
N LEU A 24 14.35 44.90 -50.82
CA LEU A 24 14.10 43.47 -50.72
C LEU A 24 14.83 42.95 -49.48
N VAL A 25 14.07 42.65 -48.44
CA VAL A 25 14.56 41.88 -47.29
C VAL A 25 14.55 40.40 -47.69
N ASN A 26 15.68 39.73 -47.47
CA ASN A 26 15.88 38.31 -47.71
C ASN A 26 14.86 37.47 -46.92
N PHE A 27 14.05 36.67 -47.62
CA PHE A 27 13.26 35.61 -47.00
C PHE A 27 14.17 34.42 -46.67
N THR A 28 14.68 34.39 -45.44
CA THR A 28 15.01 33.13 -44.78
C THR A 28 13.72 32.34 -44.55
N PRO A 29 13.67 31.02 -44.78
CA PRO A 29 12.49 30.22 -44.46
C PRO A 29 12.17 30.39 -42.96
N PRO A 30 10.90 30.62 -42.59
CA PRO A 30 10.56 30.97 -41.22
C PRO A 30 10.87 29.81 -40.28
N THR A 31 11.75 30.10 -39.33
CA THR A 31 11.72 29.54 -37.98
C THR A 31 10.28 29.64 -37.46
N THR A 32 9.59 28.50 -37.34
CA THR A 32 8.31 28.45 -36.65
C THR A 32 8.54 28.71 -35.17
N LEU A 33 8.34 29.97 -34.77
CA LEU A 33 8.09 30.35 -33.39
C LEU A 33 6.86 29.61 -32.87
N ALA A 34 6.94 29.22 -31.60
CA ALA A 34 6.04 28.34 -30.88
C ALA A 34 4.55 28.61 -31.15
N ARG A 35 3.87 27.59 -31.66
CA ARG A 35 2.41 27.50 -31.59
C ARG A 35 2.04 27.09 -30.17
N THR A 36 1.44 27.99 -29.42
CA THR A 36 0.73 27.69 -28.18
C THR A 36 -0.44 26.75 -28.50
N THR A 37 -0.24 25.45 -28.29
CA THR A 37 -1.34 24.51 -28.04
C THR A 37 -1.35 24.21 -26.55
N ASN A 38 -2.00 25.08 -25.78
CA ASN A 38 -2.61 24.65 -24.53
C ASN A 38 -3.77 23.73 -24.90
N SER A 39 -3.47 22.45 -25.04
CA SER A 39 -4.40 21.35 -24.85
C SER A 39 -3.60 20.26 -24.17
N PRO A 40 -4.06 19.76 -23.01
CA PRO A 40 -3.29 18.79 -22.23
C PRO A 40 -3.04 17.58 -23.11
N ASN A 41 -1.79 17.17 -23.19
CA ASN A 41 -1.42 15.89 -23.76
C ASN A 41 -2.36 14.84 -23.16
N LEU A 42 -3.08 14.13 -24.04
CA LEU A 42 -3.49 12.76 -23.82
C LEU A 42 -2.21 11.93 -23.65
N ALA A 43 -1.56 12.08 -22.50
CA ALA A 43 -0.58 11.15 -22.00
C ALA A 43 -1.36 9.89 -21.62
N ASN A 44 -0.91 8.74 -22.13
CA ASN A 44 -1.42 7.41 -21.84
C ASN A 44 -2.05 7.34 -20.45
N ALA A 45 -3.35 7.07 -20.36
CA ALA A 45 -3.99 6.71 -19.11
C ALA A 45 -3.30 5.43 -18.62
N THR A 46 -2.35 5.58 -17.71
CA THR A 46 -1.69 4.46 -17.05
C THR A 46 -2.73 3.73 -16.21
N SER A 47 -2.77 2.41 -16.31
CA SER A 47 -3.73 1.60 -15.55
C SER A 47 -3.46 1.77 -14.05
N GLN A 48 -4.50 2.16 -13.30
CA GLN A 48 -4.42 2.21 -11.83
C GLN A 48 -4.54 0.77 -11.32
N PRO A 49 -3.62 0.27 -10.48
CA PRO A 49 -3.78 -1.03 -9.84
C PRO A 49 -4.89 -0.99 -8.79
N ASP A 50 -5.34 -2.18 -8.38
CA ASP A 50 -6.11 -2.34 -7.16
C ASP A 50 -5.26 -1.93 -5.94
N ILE A 51 -5.86 -1.19 -5.02
CA ILE A 51 -5.22 -0.80 -3.76
C ILE A 51 -5.98 -1.42 -2.59
N TYR A 52 -5.23 -2.00 -1.65
CA TYR A 52 -5.73 -2.62 -0.44
C TYR A 52 -4.96 -2.08 0.76
N PHE A 53 -5.65 -1.74 1.83
CA PHE A 53 -5.02 -1.33 3.09
C PHE A 53 -5.95 -1.55 4.27
N VAL A 54 -5.42 -1.41 5.48
CA VAL A 54 -6.21 -1.43 6.71
C VAL A 54 -6.40 0.00 7.20
N HIS A 55 -7.64 0.37 7.49
CA HIS A 55 -7.98 1.59 8.20
C HIS A 55 -8.21 1.29 9.68
N THR A 56 -7.62 2.08 10.57
CA THR A 56 -7.88 2.01 12.02
C THR A 56 -8.58 3.29 12.46
N ALA A 57 -9.77 3.15 13.06
CA ALA A 57 -10.49 4.26 13.66
C ALA A 57 -9.78 4.72 14.94
N THR A 58 -9.48 6.01 15.02
CA THR A 58 -8.81 6.65 16.15
C THR A 58 -9.54 7.94 16.51
N SER A 59 -9.31 8.49 17.70
CA SER A 59 -9.84 9.80 18.06
C SER A 59 -9.37 10.93 17.14
N ALA A 60 -8.24 10.76 16.43
CA ALA A 60 -7.70 11.76 15.52
C ALA A 60 -8.38 11.78 14.14
N ASN A 61 -8.91 10.62 13.70
CA ASN A 61 -9.55 10.50 12.38
C ASN A 61 -11.08 10.28 12.46
N THR A 62 -11.65 10.14 13.67
CA THR A 62 -13.08 10.00 13.89
C THR A 62 -13.72 11.34 14.29
N SER A 63 -14.83 11.68 13.63
CA SER A 63 -15.72 12.77 14.04
C SER A 63 -17.17 12.28 14.03
N GLY A 64 -17.79 12.27 15.22
CA GLY A 64 -19.13 11.70 15.40
C GLY A 64 -19.16 10.23 15.01
N ALA A 65 -19.99 9.90 14.02
CA ALA A 65 -20.23 8.55 13.52
C ALA A 65 -19.37 8.16 12.29
N VAL A 66 -18.44 9.03 11.88
CA VAL A 66 -17.60 8.82 10.70
C VAL A 66 -16.14 8.72 11.13
N THR A 67 -15.43 7.70 10.63
CA THR A 67 -13.97 7.65 10.66
C THR A 67 -13.44 7.89 9.25
N TYR A 68 -12.62 8.94 9.09
CA TYR A 68 -12.18 9.40 7.78
C TYR A 68 -10.95 8.64 7.28
N LEU A 69 -11.01 8.24 6.02
CA LEU A 69 -9.93 7.64 5.28
C LEU A 69 -9.03 8.75 4.73
N ASP A 70 -7.72 8.61 4.92
CA ASP A 70 -6.73 9.48 4.30
C ASP A 70 -5.93 8.70 3.29
N HIS A 71 -6.30 8.84 2.01
CA HIS A 71 -5.62 8.15 0.92
C HIS A 71 -5.67 9.02 -0.34
N PRO A 72 -4.57 9.23 -1.07
CA PRO A 72 -4.55 10.14 -2.23
C PRO A 72 -5.56 9.78 -3.34
N LEU A 73 -5.89 8.50 -3.54
CA LEU A 73 -6.93 8.10 -4.51
C LEU A 73 -8.36 8.43 -4.06
N LEU A 74 -8.57 8.68 -2.77
CA LEU A 74 -9.88 8.97 -2.17
C LEU A 74 -10.05 10.47 -1.88
N ASN A 75 -8.96 11.15 -1.53
CA ASN A 75 -8.96 12.56 -1.19
C ASN A 75 -9.34 13.41 -2.43
N ASN A 76 -10.28 14.34 -2.27
CA ASN A 76 -10.82 15.16 -3.35
C ASN A 76 -11.47 14.37 -4.50
N ASN A 77 -11.76 13.08 -4.31
CA ASN A 77 -12.33 12.22 -5.34
C ASN A 77 -13.72 11.69 -4.89
N PRO A 78 -14.79 12.48 -5.04
CA PRO A 78 -16.13 12.07 -4.66
C PRO A 78 -16.70 10.91 -5.51
N ASN A 79 -16.04 10.54 -6.62
CA ASN A 79 -16.47 9.46 -7.51
C ASN A 79 -15.71 8.15 -7.26
N ALA A 80 -14.82 8.11 -6.25
CA ALA A 80 -14.12 6.88 -5.89
C ALA A 80 -15.10 5.80 -5.42
N ILE A 81 -14.80 4.55 -5.76
CA ILE A 81 -15.52 3.37 -5.28
C ILE A 81 -14.65 2.71 -4.22
N ILE A 82 -15.28 2.30 -3.11
CA ILE A 82 -14.61 1.71 -1.96
C ILE A 82 -15.43 0.51 -1.49
N ILE A 83 -14.76 -0.63 -1.30
CA ILE A 83 -15.31 -1.77 -0.57
C ILE A 83 -14.67 -1.83 0.82
N VAL A 84 -15.48 -2.12 1.82
CA VAL A 84 -15.09 -2.11 3.23
C VAL A 84 -15.51 -3.43 3.87
N THR A 85 -14.60 -4.05 4.62
CA THR A 85 -14.89 -5.23 5.44
C THR A 85 -14.35 -5.01 6.85
N PRO A 86 -15.17 -5.12 7.91
CA PRO A 86 -14.68 -5.07 9.29
C PRO A 86 -13.63 -6.16 9.55
N ASN A 87 -12.50 -5.78 10.13
CA ASN A 87 -11.41 -6.69 10.46
C ASN A 87 -11.07 -6.56 11.95
N TRP A 88 -11.24 -7.64 12.71
CA TRP A 88 -11.10 -7.61 14.16
C TRP A 88 -9.63 -7.54 14.60
N ASN A 89 -8.73 -8.31 13.99
CA ASN A 89 -7.32 -8.38 14.39
C ASN A 89 -6.31 -8.35 13.23
N PRO A 90 -6.38 -7.36 12.32
CA PRO A 90 -5.39 -7.20 11.27
C PRO A 90 -3.96 -7.18 11.85
N SER A 91 -3.06 -7.97 11.26
CA SER A 91 -1.67 -8.09 11.71
C SER A 91 -1.53 -8.47 13.20
N LEU A 92 -2.47 -9.27 13.72
CA LEU A 92 -2.58 -9.70 15.12
C LEU A 92 -2.81 -8.56 16.14
N VAL A 93 -3.11 -7.35 15.65
CA VAL A 93 -3.46 -6.23 16.52
C VAL A 93 -4.92 -6.34 16.92
N THR A 94 -5.16 -6.89 18.12
CA THR A 94 -6.51 -7.03 18.70
C THR A 94 -7.35 -5.77 18.52
N GLY A 95 -8.60 -5.96 18.10
CA GLY A 95 -9.53 -4.87 17.82
C GLY A 95 -10.78 -4.94 18.67
N VAL A 96 -11.67 -4.01 18.36
CA VAL A 96 -12.96 -3.87 18.99
C VAL A 96 -14.00 -4.44 18.04
N ASP A 97 -14.94 -5.22 18.56
CA ASP A 97 -16.06 -5.71 17.76
C ASP A 97 -16.84 -4.54 17.14
N TYR A 98 -17.37 -4.77 15.94
CA TYR A 98 -18.22 -3.83 15.21
C TYR A 98 -19.53 -4.52 14.82
N GLU A 99 -20.51 -4.39 15.70
CA GLU A 99 -21.79 -5.11 15.64
C GLU A 99 -22.89 -4.33 14.89
N LYS A 100 -22.52 -3.31 14.13
CA LYS A 100 -23.44 -2.30 13.57
C LYS A 100 -23.46 -2.34 12.04
N ALA A 101 -24.60 -2.00 11.46
CA ALA A 101 -24.67 -1.68 10.04
C ALA A 101 -23.79 -0.45 9.74
N PHE A 102 -23.05 -0.50 8.63
CA PHE A 102 -22.18 0.58 8.19
C PHE A 102 -22.37 0.88 6.73
N GLY A 103 -21.82 2.00 6.31
CA GLY A 103 -21.62 2.33 4.91
C GLY A 103 -20.38 3.19 4.74
N VAL A 104 -20.22 3.72 3.53
CA VAL A 104 -19.23 4.75 3.22
C VAL A 104 -19.92 6.07 2.91
N THR A 105 -19.26 7.17 3.24
CA THR A 105 -19.72 8.52 2.93
C THR A 105 -18.56 9.40 2.49
N TYR A 106 -18.82 10.32 1.55
CA TYR A 106 -17.88 11.36 1.18
C TYR A 106 -18.26 12.69 1.85
N SER A 107 -17.32 13.25 2.62
CA SER A 107 -17.46 14.59 3.19
C SER A 107 -16.92 15.62 2.21
N ALA A 108 -17.80 16.44 1.63
CA ALA A 108 -17.38 17.58 0.78
C ALA A 108 -16.57 18.63 1.56
N THR A 109 -16.82 18.77 2.86
CA THR A 109 -16.10 19.67 3.76
C THR A 109 -14.67 19.21 4.00
N ASN A 110 -14.48 17.93 4.36
CA ASN A 110 -13.16 17.36 4.62
C ASN A 110 -12.46 16.90 3.35
N LYS A 111 -13.20 16.84 2.23
CA LYS A 111 -12.78 16.29 0.94
C LYS A 111 -12.23 14.87 1.05
N ARG A 112 -12.87 14.07 1.91
CA ARG A 112 -12.44 12.73 2.29
C ARG A 112 -13.62 11.77 2.32
N TRP A 113 -13.36 10.54 1.90
CA TRP A 113 -14.22 9.41 2.19
C TRP A 113 -14.06 8.98 3.65
N GLY A 114 -15.08 8.35 4.21
CA GLY A 114 -15.05 7.76 5.55
C GLY A 114 -15.95 6.54 5.65
N VAL A 115 -15.63 5.66 6.58
CA VAL A 115 -16.55 4.61 7.05
C VAL A 115 -17.49 5.25 8.06
N PHE A 116 -18.78 5.01 7.90
CA PHE A 116 -19.84 5.64 8.68
C PHE A 116 -20.76 4.60 9.32
N SER A 117 -21.14 4.82 10.57
CA SER A 117 -22.07 3.96 11.31
C SER A 117 -23.51 4.39 11.06
N GLN A 118 -24.33 3.49 10.49
CA GLN A 118 -25.71 3.78 10.08
C GLN A 118 -26.61 4.17 11.25
N ASP A 119 -26.30 3.73 12.48
CA ASP A 119 -27.03 4.08 13.70
C ASP A 119 -26.53 5.36 14.39
N LEU A 120 -25.61 6.10 13.74
CA LEU A 120 -24.98 7.32 14.26
C LEU A 120 -24.11 7.12 15.50
N SER A 121 -23.80 5.87 15.87
CA SER A 121 -22.83 5.59 16.93
C SER A 121 -21.40 5.93 16.50
N SER A 122 -20.55 6.26 17.47
CA SER A 122 -19.16 6.58 17.21
C SER A 122 -18.34 5.33 16.87
N ILE A 123 -17.39 5.47 15.95
CA ILE A 123 -16.45 4.42 15.55
C ILE A 123 -15.08 4.75 16.15
N ASN A 124 -14.63 3.98 17.14
CA ASN A 124 -13.37 4.20 17.85
C ASN A 124 -12.67 2.86 18.15
N GLY A 125 -11.47 2.68 17.60
CA GLY A 125 -10.65 1.46 17.76
C GLY A 125 -11.00 0.31 16.80
N GLN A 126 -12.15 0.36 16.13
CA GLN A 126 -12.48 -0.59 15.08
C GLN A 126 -11.55 -0.46 13.88
N LYS A 127 -11.31 -1.58 13.20
CA LYS A 127 -10.43 -1.66 12.04
C LYS A 127 -11.17 -2.24 10.84
N PHE A 128 -10.79 -1.81 9.66
CA PHE A 128 -11.47 -2.16 8.42
C PHE A 128 -10.46 -2.45 7.32
N ASN A 129 -10.65 -3.53 6.58
CA ASN A 129 -9.99 -3.74 5.30
C ASN A 129 -10.67 -2.84 4.28
N ILE A 130 -9.88 -2.05 3.56
CA ILE A 130 -10.33 -1.12 2.52
C ILE A 130 -9.80 -1.58 1.18
N PHE A 131 -10.68 -1.68 0.19
CA PHE A 131 -10.35 -2.00 -1.19
C PHE A 131 -10.80 -0.86 -2.11
N ILE A 132 -9.84 -0.32 -2.87
CA ILE A 132 -10.06 0.63 -3.96
C ILE A 132 -9.80 -0.13 -5.27
N PRO A 133 -10.82 -0.39 -6.10
CA PRO A 133 -10.66 -1.08 -7.38
C PRO A 133 -9.82 -0.25 -8.35
N GLY A 134 -8.90 -0.92 -9.05
CA GLY A 134 -8.12 -0.38 -10.15
C GLY A 134 -8.91 -0.24 -11.44
N THR A 135 -8.31 0.34 -12.48
CA THR A 135 -8.99 0.60 -13.77
C THR A 135 -9.42 -0.67 -14.51
N GLU A 136 -8.74 -1.79 -14.27
CA GLU A 136 -9.04 -3.09 -14.87
C GLU A 136 -10.08 -3.90 -14.06
N THR A 137 -10.51 -3.38 -12.91
CA THR A 137 -11.50 -4.02 -12.04
C THR A 137 -12.85 -3.37 -12.29
N THR A 138 -13.81 -4.16 -12.77
CA THR A 138 -15.19 -3.69 -12.95
C THR A 138 -15.79 -3.28 -11.60
N ALA A 139 -16.06 -1.98 -11.48
CA ALA A 139 -16.64 -1.39 -10.29
C ALA A 139 -17.63 -0.30 -10.69
N PHE A 140 -18.78 -0.24 -10.02
CA PHE A 140 -19.81 0.75 -10.28
C PHE A 140 -20.64 1.06 -9.03
N VAL A 141 -21.33 2.19 -9.06
CA VAL A 141 -22.36 2.52 -8.06
C VAL A 141 -23.70 2.02 -8.56
N HIS A 142 -24.38 1.19 -7.77
CA HIS A 142 -25.77 0.84 -7.96
C HIS A 142 -26.67 1.73 -7.11
N THR A 143 -27.83 2.15 -7.63
CA THR A 143 -28.83 2.91 -6.86
C THR A 143 -30.20 2.28 -7.00
N ALA A 144 -30.80 1.93 -5.86
CA ALA A 144 -32.15 1.42 -5.78
C ALA A 144 -33.15 2.47 -6.29
N ASN A 145 -34.12 2.08 -7.10
CA ASN A 145 -35.19 2.93 -7.56
C ASN A 145 -36.43 2.10 -7.92
N VAL A 146 -37.55 2.75 -8.17
CA VAL A 146 -38.84 2.09 -8.45
C VAL A 146 -38.76 1.11 -9.64
N GLY A 147 -37.85 1.32 -10.59
CA GLY A 147 -37.70 0.45 -11.76
C GLY A 147 -36.87 -0.81 -11.53
N ASN A 148 -36.11 -0.89 -10.43
CA ASN A 148 -35.24 -2.03 -10.15
C ASN A 148 -35.48 -2.67 -8.78
N VAL A 149 -36.36 -2.11 -7.95
CA VAL A 149 -36.73 -2.66 -6.63
C VAL A 149 -37.93 -3.57 -6.72
N VAL A 150 -37.86 -4.69 -6.01
CA VAL A 150 -38.98 -5.60 -5.77
C VAL A 150 -38.92 -5.99 -4.29
N GLY A 151 -39.88 -5.52 -3.48
CA GLY A 151 -39.92 -5.79 -2.04
C GLY A 151 -38.63 -5.39 -1.31
N ASN A 152 -37.97 -6.37 -0.69
CA ASN A 152 -36.75 -6.20 0.12
C ASN A 152 -35.44 -6.13 -0.67
N TYR A 153 -35.51 -5.98 -2.01
CA TYR A 153 -34.31 -6.07 -2.83
C TYR A 153 -34.29 -5.19 -4.07
N THR A 154 -33.10 -5.00 -4.63
CA THR A 154 -32.86 -4.28 -5.89
C THR A 154 -32.02 -5.11 -6.86
N LEU A 155 -32.40 -5.13 -8.14
CA LEU A 155 -31.71 -5.88 -9.20
C LEU A 155 -30.62 -5.04 -9.87
N LEU A 156 -29.47 -5.66 -10.07
CA LEU A 156 -28.33 -5.12 -10.79
C LEU A 156 -28.52 -5.38 -12.29
N ASP A 157 -28.22 -4.39 -13.12
CA ASP A 157 -28.17 -4.54 -14.57
C ASP A 157 -26.77 -4.20 -15.06
N HIS A 158 -25.97 -5.25 -15.30
CA HIS A 158 -24.60 -5.07 -15.73
C HIS A 158 -24.18 -6.21 -16.68
N PRO A 159 -23.53 -5.92 -17.82
CA PRO A 159 -23.14 -6.94 -18.80
C PRO A 159 -22.30 -8.10 -18.25
N GLU A 160 -21.46 -7.85 -17.24
CA GLU A 160 -20.65 -8.92 -16.60
C GLU A 160 -21.43 -9.78 -15.58
N LEU A 161 -22.61 -9.33 -15.14
CA LEU A 161 -23.44 -9.99 -14.12
C LEU A 161 -24.69 -10.66 -14.71
N ASN A 162 -25.25 -10.10 -15.77
CA ASN A 162 -26.45 -10.63 -16.42
C ASN A 162 -26.16 -11.99 -17.06
N ASN A 163 -27.04 -12.97 -16.84
CA ASN A 163 -26.89 -14.36 -17.32
C ASN A 163 -25.61 -15.05 -16.79
N ASN A 164 -25.06 -14.58 -15.67
CA ASN A 164 -23.83 -15.10 -15.09
C ASN A 164 -24.02 -15.48 -13.61
N PRO A 165 -24.60 -16.67 -13.34
CA PRO A 165 -24.80 -17.16 -11.97
C PRO A 165 -23.49 -17.44 -11.22
N ASP A 166 -22.37 -17.61 -11.93
CA ASP A 166 -21.05 -17.88 -11.36
C ASP A 166 -20.29 -16.59 -10.99
N ALA A 167 -20.89 -15.41 -11.21
CA ALA A 167 -20.24 -14.16 -10.85
C ALA A 167 -20.10 -14.01 -9.33
N MET A 168 -18.99 -13.43 -8.90
CA MET A 168 -18.76 -13.05 -7.52
C MET A 168 -18.70 -11.53 -7.43
N ILE A 169 -19.46 -10.94 -6.50
CA ILE A 169 -19.50 -9.50 -6.25
C ILE A 169 -19.25 -9.20 -4.77
N LEU A 170 -18.56 -8.08 -4.53
CA LEU A 170 -18.46 -7.44 -3.22
C LEU A 170 -19.31 -6.18 -3.21
N VAL A 171 -19.97 -5.92 -2.08
CA VAL A 171 -20.91 -4.80 -1.95
C VAL A 171 -20.67 -4.04 -0.64
N THR A 172 -20.72 -2.71 -0.70
CA THR A 172 -20.70 -1.85 0.48
C THR A 172 -21.75 -0.75 0.32
N PRO A 173 -22.64 -0.51 1.32
CA PRO A 173 -23.58 0.61 1.27
C PRO A 173 -22.87 1.95 1.11
N ASN A 174 -23.39 2.82 0.24
CA ASN A 174 -22.87 4.14 -0.04
C ASN A 174 -23.94 5.18 0.28
N PHE A 175 -23.72 5.96 1.34
CA PHE A 175 -24.68 6.95 1.83
C PHE A 175 -24.94 8.05 0.80
N ASN A 176 -23.90 8.58 0.16
CA ASN A 176 -23.99 9.74 -0.73
C ASN A 176 -23.05 9.59 -1.94
N PRO A 177 -23.41 8.75 -2.93
CA PRO A 177 -22.56 8.54 -4.11
C PRO A 177 -22.30 9.87 -4.85
N GLY A 178 -21.08 10.03 -5.36
CA GLY A 178 -20.66 11.29 -5.99
C GLY A 178 -20.50 12.46 -5.03
N GLY A 179 -20.55 12.24 -3.71
CA GLY A 179 -20.41 13.29 -2.70
C GLY A 179 -21.61 14.23 -2.60
N GLY A 180 -22.80 13.75 -2.96
CA GLY A 180 -24.03 14.53 -2.87
C GLY A 180 -24.33 15.03 -1.46
N ALA A 181 -25.02 16.18 -1.35
CA ALA A 181 -25.40 16.79 -0.08
C ALA A 181 -26.56 16.05 0.64
N VAL A 182 -27.31 15.24 -0.10
CA VAL A 182 -28.40 14.40 0.41
C VAL A 182 -27.99 12.95 0.19
N GLY A 183 -28.01 12.16 1.25
CA GLY A 183 -27.73 10.73 1.22
C GLY A 183 -28.87 9.91 1.80
N ALA A 184 -28.82 8.60 1.61
CA ALA A 184 -29.79 7.65 2.14
C ALA A 184 -29.14 6.75 3.17
N TYR A 185 -29.71 6.73 4.38
CA TYR A 185 -29.37 5.72 5.37
C TYR A 185 -29.85 4.34 4.90
N HIS A 186 -29.08 3.33 5.27
CA HIS A 186 -29.37 1.94 4.97
C HIS A 186 -28.89 1.09 6.15
N ASP A 187 -29.69 1.04 7.20
CA ASP A 187 -29.41 0.42 8.49
C ASP A 187 -29.71 -1.09 8.53
N HIS A 188 -29.75 -1.73 7.36
CA HIS A 188 -29.96 -3.16 7.19
C HIS A 188 -28.65 -3.86 6.85
N HIS A 189 -28.47 -5.08 7.36
CA HIS A 189 -27.43 -5.97 6.83
C HIS A 189 -27.83 -6.40 5.42
N ILE A 190 -26.85 -6.44 4.52
CA ILE A 190 -27.09 -6.78 3.12
C ILE A 190 -26.51 -8.14 2.75
N GLY A 191 -27.10 -8.75 1.74
CA GLY A 191 -26.52 -9.87 1.03
C GLY A 191 -26.70 -9.70 -0.49
N VAL A 192 -26.14 -10.64 -1.24
CA VAL A 192 -26.35 -10.76 -2.68
C VAL A 192 -26.94 -12.12 -3.04
N TRP A 193 -27.73 -12.18 -4.10
CA TRP A 193 -28.21 -13.44 -4.66
C TRP A 193 -28.40 -13.30 -6.17
N TYR A 194 -28.34 -14.41 -6.89
CA TYR A 194 -28.66 -14.48 -8.30
C TYR A 194 -30.13 -14.85 -8.50
N GLU A 195 -30.90 -13.95 -9.11
CA GLU A 195 -32.30 -14.17 -9.41
C GLU A 195 -32.43 -14.88 -10.76
N GLY A 196 -32.95 -16.11 -10.74
CA GLY A 196 -32.96 -17.00 -11.90
C GLY A 196 -34.03 -16.72 -12.96
N VAL A 197 -35.01 -15.85 -12.71
CA VAL A 197 -36.09 -15.56 -13.68
C VAL A 197 -35.68 -14.40 -14.59
N SER A 198 -35.25 -13.29 -13.99
CA SER A 198 -34.65 -12.12 -14.61
C SER A 198 -33.20 -12.32 -15.02
N GLN A 199 -32.53 -13.38 -14.56
CA GLN A 199 -31.13 -13.71 -14.85
C GLN A 199 -30.18 -12.56 -14.45
N LYS A 200 -30.41 -12.02 -13.24
CA LYS A 200 -29.70 -10.84 -12.71
C LYS A 200 -29.30 -11.07 -11.26
N TRP A 201 -28.14 -10.55 -10.89
CA TRP A 201 -27.75 -10.42 -9.48
C TRP A 201 -28.58 -9.33 -8.78
N GLY A 202 -28.88 -9.51 -7.51
CA GLY A 202 -29.56 -8.53 -6.67
C GLY A 202 -28.85 -8.29 -5.34
N ILE A 203 -29.14 -7.13 -4.73
CA ILE A 203 -28.75 -6.77 -3.36
C ILE A 203 -30.03 -6.73 -2.52
N PHE A 204 -30.07 -7.45 -1.41
CA PHE A 204 -31.25 -7.54 -0.52
C PHE A 204 -30.90 -7.20 0.92
N ASN A 205 -31.94 -6.80 1.64
CA ASN A 205 -31.91 -6.69 3.09
C ASN A 205 -32.08 -8.07 3.72
N GLN A 206 -31.09 -8.49 4.51
CA GLN A 206 -31.05 -9.80 5.18
C GLN A 206 -32.17 -9.99 6.21
N ASP A 207 -32.69 -8.89 6.75
CA ASP A 207 -33.82 -8.87 7.68
C ASP A 207 -35.20 -8.86 6.99
N LEU A 208 -35.22 -8.95 5.65
CA LEU A 208 -36.41 -8.91 4.81
C LEU A 208 -37.18 -7.58 4.84
N ALA A 209 -36.60 -6.51 5.41
CA ALA A 209 -37.21 -5.19 5.33
C ALA A 209 -37.25 -4.68 3.88
N ASP A 210 -38.31 -3.97 3.50
CA ASP A 210 -38.46 -3.43 2.15
C ASP A 210 -37.28 -2.50 1.78
N MET A 211 -36.82 -2.59 0.53
CA MET A 211 -35.78 -1.71 0.00
C MET A 211 -36.40 -0.33 -0.29
N PRO A 212 -36.00 0.75 0.40
CA PRO A 212 -36.70 2.02 0.30
C PRO A 212 -36.46 2.70 -1.07
N THR A 213 -37.52 3.22 -1.68
CA THR A 213 -37.48 3.90 -3.00
C THR A 213 -38.13 5.29 -3.02
N ASN A 214 -38.69 5.72 -1.89
CA ASN A 214 -39.49 6.95 -1.77
C ASN A 214 -38.87 7.98 -0.82
N GLY A 215 -37.59 7.82 -0.48
CA GLY A 215 -36.85 8.73 0.36
C GLY A 215 -36.39 9.99 -0.40
N PRO A 216 -35.86 11.01 0.32
CA PRO A 216 -35.23 12.18 -0.30
C PRO A 216 -33.97 11.81 -1.12
N ALA A 217 -33.38 10.66 -0.83
CA ALA A 217 -32.42 9.93 -1.65
C ALA A 217 -32.74 8.44 -1.53
N ASN A 218 -32.28 7.64 -2.49
CA ASN A 218 -32.43 6.20 -2.47
C ASN A 218 -31.14 5.50 -2.02
N PRO A 219 -31.22 4.31 -1.41
CA PRO A 219 -30.05 3.51 -1.09
C PRO A 219 -29.18 3.29 -2.32
N SER A 220 -27.89 3.53 -2.14
CA SER A 220 -26.87 3.26 -3.15
C SER A 220 -25.81 2.34 -2.58
N PHE A 221 -25.15 1.61 -3.48
CA PHE A 221 -24.18 0.58 -3.12
C PHE A 221 -22.97 0.67 -4.05
N ASN A 222 -21.79 0.62 -3.48
CA ASN A 222 -20.58 0.35 -4.22
C ASN A 222 -20.55 -1.14 -4.54
N VAL A 223 -20.44 -1.49 -5.82
CA VAL A 223 -20.39 -2.88 -6.30
C VAL A 223 -19.09 -3.10 -7.05
N VAL A 224 -18.37 -4.17 -6.68
CA VAL A 224 -17.16 -4.59 -7.38
C VAL A 224 -17.29 -6.04 -7.82
N VAL A 225 -17.02 -6.31 -9.10
CA VAL A 225 -17.03 -7.66 -9.66
C VAL A 225 -15.64 -8.28 -9.48
N ILE A 226 -15.57 -9.40 -8.77
CA ILE A 226 -14.31 -10.05 -8.40
C ILE A 226 -14.10 -11.41 -9.09
N SER A 227 -15.04 -11.85 -9.95
CA SER A 227 -14.99 -13.17 -10.61
C SER A 227 -13.69 -13.45 -11.39
N LYS A 228 -13.01 -12.42 -11.87
CA LYS A 228 -11.75 -12.53 -12.62
C LYS A 228 -10.50 -12.56 -11.73
N LYS A 229 -10.64 -12.41 -10.40
CA LYS A 229 -9.53 -12.41 -9.46
C LYS A 229 -9.20 -13.84 -9.08
N ALA A 230 -7.94 -14.25 -9.30
CA ALA A 230 -7.47 -15.60 -8.98
C ALA A 230 -7.53 -15.95 -7.47
N THR A 231 -7.70 -14.95 -6.61
CA THR A 231 -7.79 -15.08 -5.15
C THR A 231 -9.21 -14.86 -4.63
N ALA A 232 -10.20 -14.86 -5.53
CA ALA A 232 -11.61 -14.84 -5.18
C ALA A 232 -12.19 -16.26 -5.19
N PHE A 233 -13.04 -16.57 -4.22
CA PHE A 233 -13.72 -17.85 -4.10
C PHE A 233 -15.02 -17.68 -3.29
N VAL A 234 -15.87 -18.71 -3.32
CA VAL A 234 -17.03 -18.80 -2.44
C VAL A 234 -16.66 -19.62 -1.21
N HIS A 235 -16.85 -19.06 -0.02
CA HIS A 235 -16.77 -19.79 1.23
C HIS A 235 -18.17 -20.24 1.65
N GLN A 236 -18.32 -21.50 2.06
CA GLN A 236 -19.56 -22.03 2.62
C GLN A 236 -19.31 -22.55 4.04
N ALA A 237 -20.18 -22.15 4.96
CA ALA A 237 -20.19 -22.61 6.34
C ALA A 237 -20.74 -24.05 6.37
N GLU A 238 -19.92 -24.99 6.78
CA GLU A 238 -20.23 -26.42 6.87
C GLU A 238 -20.05 -26.90 8.30
N ALA A 239 -20.72 -27.97 8.72
CA ALA A 239 -20.59 -28.49 10.08
C ALA A 239 -19.13 -28.72 10.54
N GLY A 240 -18.22 -29.05 9.61
CA GLY A 240 -16.80 -29.28 9.90
C GLY A 240 -15.96 -28.01 10.07
N ASN A 241 -16.45 -26.85 9.62
CA ASN A 241 -15.71 -25.58 9.67
C ASN A 241 -16.41 -24.52 10.53
N ILE A 242 -17.49 -24.86 11.23
CA ILE A 242 -18.22 -23.94 12.13
C ILE A 242 -17.81 -24.17 13.59
N SER A 243 -17.61 -23.07 14.31
CA SER A 243 -17.55 -23.04 15.77
C SER A 243 -18.40 -21.87 16.27
N SER A 244 -19.57 -22.18 16.85
CA SER A 244 -20.51 -21.18 17.36
C SER A 244 -20.90 -20.10 16.32
N ASN A 245 -20.49 -18.85 16.50
CA ASN A 245 -20.76 -17.72 15.62
C ASN A 245 -19.72 -17.53 14.50
N VAL A 246 -18.82 -18.50 14.31
CA VAL A 246 -17.66 -18.43 13.42
C VAL A 246 -17.69 -19.54 12.39
N THR A 247 -17.23 -19.25 11.17
CA THR A 247 -16.82 -20.25 10.18
C THR A 247 -15.38 -20.00 9.72
N TYR A 248 -14.55 -21.03 9.75
CA TYR A 248 -13.13 -20.97 9.38
C TYR A 248 -12.96 -21.23 7.90
N MET A 249 -12.12 -20.43 7.26
CA MET A 249 -11.79 -20.58 5.86
C MET A 249 -10.47 -21.33 5.73
N ASP A 250 -10.46 -22.39 4.91
CA ASP A 250 -9.21 -23.04 4.50
C ASP A 250 -8.83 -22.53 3.11
N HIS A 251 -7.65 -21.93 3.01
CA HIS A 251 -7.11 -21.46 1.75
C HIS A 251 -5.58 -21.37 1.85
N PRO A 252 -4.81 -21.81 0.82
CA PRO A 252 -3.34 -21.78 0.86
C PRO A 252 -2.72 -20.40 1.15
N LEU A 253 -3.43 -19.32 0.79
CA LEU A 253 -2.98 -17.95 1.06
C LEU A 253 -3.17 -17.47 2.50
N PHE A 254 -3.88 -18.23 3.34
CA PHE A 254 -4.05 -17.94 4.76
C PHE A 254 -3.00 -18.62 5.65
N GLU A 255 -2.29 -19.63 5.14
CA GLU A 255 -1.29 -20.39 5.89
C GLU A 255 -0.21 -19.46 6.48
N ASN A 256 -0.19 -19.35 7.82
CA ASN A 256 0.73 -18.48 8.58
C ASN A 256 0.72 -17.01 8.10
N ASN A 257 -0.42 -16.52 7.60
CA ASN A 257 -0.53 -15.20 7.01
C ASN A 257 -1.56 -14.30 7.73
N PRO A 258 -1.24 -13.82 8.94
CA PRO A 258 -2.08 -12.86 9.68
C PRO A 258 -2.15 -11.47 9.04
N ASP A 259 -1.37 -11.22 7.99
CA ASP A 259 -1.32 -9.96 7.25
C ASP A 259 -2.23 -9.97 6.00
N ALA A 260 -2.88 -11.10 5.69
CA ALA A 260 -3.83 -11.16 4.59
C ALA A 260 -4.99 -10.16 4.78
N LEU A 261 -5.38 -9.48 3.71
CA LEU A 261 -6.56 -8.61 3.72
C LEU A 261 -7.71 -9.36 3.07
N VAL A 262 -8.72 -9.68 3.87
CA VAL A 262 -9.89 -10.47 3.46
C VAL A 262 -11.10 -9.55 3.31
N PHE A 263 -11.78 -9.69 2.18
CA PHE A 263 -13.02 -8.98 1.88
C PHE A 263 -14.14 -9.98 1.69
N ILE A 264 -15.31 -9.67 2.25
CA ILE A 264 -16.45 -10.57 2.21
C ILE A 264 -17.74 -9.85 1.82
N THR A 265 -18.66 -10.58 1.20
CA THR A 265 -20.06 -10.20 1.07
C THR A 265 -20.90 -11.47 1.14
N ALA A 266 -21.95 -11.47 1.98
CA ALA A 266 -22.83 -12.62 2.11
C ALA A 266 -23.50 -12.94 0.76
N ASN A 267 -23.45 -14.20 0.35
CA ASN A 267 -24.02 -14.71 -0.89
C ASN A 267 -25.08 -15.77 -0.55
N TRP A 268 -26.34 -15.47 -0.82
CA TRP A 268 -27.45 -16.35 -0.45
C TRP A 268 -27.47 -17.62 -1.30
N ASN A 269 -27.25 -17.53 -2.62
CA ASN A 269 -27.24 -18.68 -3.54
C ASN A 269 -26.04 -18.64 -4.52
N PRO A 270 -24.84 -19.03 -4.06
CA PRO A 270 -23.70 -19.19 -4.95
C PRO A 270 -24.02 -20.03 -6.18
N ASN A 271 -23.45 -19.66 -7.33
CA ASN A 271 -23.66 -20.32 -8.62
C ASN A 271 -25.14 -20.41 -9.07
N GLY A 272 -25.98 -19.50 -8.57
CA GLY A 272 -27.41 -19.46 -8.92
C GLY A 272 -28.22 -20.63 -8.37
N GLY A 273 -27.79 -21.21 -7.25
CA GLY A 273 -28.54 -22.25 -6.55
C GLY A 273 -29.98 -21.84 -6.18
N ILE A 274 -30.83 -22.83 -5.92
CA ILE A 274 -32.24 -22.60 -5.53
C ILE A 274 -32.45 -22.60 -4.00
N GLU A 275 -31.41 -22.92 -3.24
CA GLU A 275 -31.41 -22.94 -1.78
C GLU A 275 -30.30 -22.02 -1.26
N GLY A 276 -30.58 -21.37 -0.14
CA GLY A 276 -29.69 -20.41 0.47
C GLY A 276 -30.04 -20.15 1.93
N LYS A 277 -29.09 -19.59 2.67
CA LYS A 277 -29.27 -19.21 4.08
C LYS A 277 -29.14 -17.71 4.25
N TYR A 278 -30.07 -17.12 4.99
CA TYR A 278 -29.97 -15.73 5.43
C TYR A 278 -28.94 -15.65 6.55
N ASN A 279 -28.11 -14.61 6.54
CA ASN A 279 -27.15 -14.33 7.59
C ASN A 279 -27.32 -12.87 8.05
N ASN A 280 -28.41 -12.62 8.78
CA ASN A 280 -28.79 -11.28 9.23
C ASN A 280 -28.02 -10.82 10.47
N TYR A 281 -26.70 -10.77 10.35
CA TYR A 281 -25.80 -10.27 11.38
C TYR A 281 -24.76 -9.35 10.75
N ALA A 282 -24.20 -8.45 11.57
CA ALA A 282 -22.99 -7.75 11.19
C ALA A 282 -21.89 -8.80 11.03
N THR A 283 -21.18 -8.80 9.91
CA THR A 283 -20.12 -9.77 9.63
C THR A 283 -18.76 -9.09 9.62
N GLY A 284 -17.77 -9.80 10.11
CA GLY A 284 -16.38 -9.38 10.08
C GLY A 284 -15.46 -10.55 9.81
N VAL A 285 -14.18 -10.24 9.68
CA VAL A 285 -13.11 -11.24 9.55
C VAL A 285 -12.11 -11.12 10.69
N TYR A 286 -11.50 -12.24 11.06
CA TYR A 286 -10.38 -12.28 12.00
C TYR A 286 -9.43 -13.45 11.69
N TYR A 287 -8.17 -13.34 12.09
CA TYR A 287 -7.20 -14.42 12.03
C TYR A 287 -7.23 -15.21 13.35
N SER A 288 -7.55 -16.50 13.30
CA SER A 288 -7.54 -17.38 14.47
C SER A 288 -6.10 -17.68 14.90
N ILE A 289 -5.84 -17.55 16.20
CA ILE A 289 -4.54 -17.84 16.82
C ILE A 289 -4.72 -18.87 17.92
N GLY A 290 -3.79 -19.82 18.03
CA GLY A 290 -3.82 -20.84 19.09
C GLY A 290 -4.93 -21.90 18.95
N GLU A 291 -5.59 -21.97 17.80
CA GLU A 291 -6.49 -23.06 17.42
C GLU A 291 -5.74 -24.07 16.54
N ALA A 292 -6.31 -25.26 16.34
CA ALA A 292 -5.64 -26.36 15.60
C ALA A 292 -5.21 -25.97 14.17
N ASN A 293 -5.91 -24.99 13.56
CA ASN A 293 -5.59 -24.41 12.25
C ASN A 293 -5.57 -22.88 12.38
N GLU A 294 -4.38 -22.26 12.43
CA GLU A 294 -4.25 -20.79 12.44
C GLU A 294 -4.61 -20.22 11.05
N THR A 295 -5.84 -19.74 10.91
CA THR A 295 -6.39 -19.31 9.61
C THR A 295 -7.35 -18.14 9.75
N TRP A 296 -7.72 -17.52 8.63
CA TRP A 296 -8.76 -16.51 8.61
C TRP A 296 -10.16 -17.12 8.75
N ALA A 297 -11.03 -16.42 9.47
CA ALA A 297 -12.40 -16.82 9.71
C ALA A 297 -13.38 -15.67 9.48
N ILE A 298 -14.62 -16.01 9.12
CA ILE A 298 -15.75 -15.10 9.07
C ILE A 298 -16.58 -15.31 10.34
N PHE A 299 -17.00 -14.23 10.97
CA PHE A 299 -17.81 -14.33 12.19
C PHE A 299 -18.97 -13.34 12.20
N ASN A 300 -20.06 -13.80 12.83
CA ASN A 300 -21.22 -12.98 13.12
C ASN A 300 -20.98 -12.20 14.42
N GLN A 301 -21.24 -10.90 14.35
CA GLN A 301 -21.03 -9.93 15.42
C GLN A 301 -22.38 -9.50 15.96
N ALA A 302 -22.62 -9.73 17.24
CA ALA A 302 -23.81 -9.27 17.94
C ALA A 302 -23.57 -9.15 19.45
N PRO A 303 -24.33 -8.27 20.14
CA PRO A 303 -24.29 -8.17 21.58
C PRO A 303 -24.55 -9.53 22.22
N GLY A 304 -23.59 -10.02 23.00
CA GLY A 304 -23.73 -11.26 23.76
C GLY A 304 -23.53 -12.55 22.97
N LYS A 305 -22.84 -12.52 21.80
CA LYS A 305 -22.25 -13.59 20.94
C LYS A 305 -22.94 -14.96 20.82
N ASN A 306 -23.42 -15.53 21.91
CA ASN A 306 -24.12 -16.82 22.03
C ASN A 306 -25.37 -16.95 21.14
N ASN A 307 -26.00 -15.85 20.74
CA ASN A 307 -27.21 -15.87 19.91
C ASN A 307 -26.94 -15.62 18.42
N ALA A 308 -25.72 -15.26 18.03
CA ALA A 308 -25.37 -14.96 16.64
C ALA A 308 -24.67 -16.14 15.96
N LEU A 309 -25.23 -17.34 16.12
CA LEU A 309 -24.63 -18.56 15.57
C LEU A 309 -24.44 -18.45 14.05
N MET A 310 -23.37 -19.05 13.55
CA MET A 310 -23.15 -19.21 12.12
C MET A 310 -24.00 -20.38 11.65
N GLU A 311 -24.93 -20.14 10.74
CA GLU A 311 -25.80 -21.19 10.22
C GLU A 311 -25.07 -22.06 9.19
N GLU A 312 -25.22 -23.38 9.32
CA GLU A 312 -24.75 -24.32 8.29
C GLU A 312 -25.46 -24.04 6.96
N GLY A 313 -24.66 -23.87 5.92
CA GLY A 313 -25.07 -23.48 4.57
C GLY A 313 -24.98 -21.98 4.29
N ALA A 314 -24.68 -21.12 5.28
CA ALA A 314 -24.38 -19.72 5.01
C ALA A 314 -23.15 -19.60 4.09
N ALA A 315 -23.22 -18.74 3.08
CA ALA A 315 -22.16 -18.60 2.09
C ALA A 315 -21.75 -17.14 1.88
N PHE A 316 -20.51 -16.95 1.43
CA PHE A 316 -19.87 -15.65 1.28
C PHE A 316 -19.03 -15.62 0.01
N ASN A 317 -19.15 -14.55 -0.77
CA ASN A 317 -18.13 -14.20 -1.75
C ASN A 317 -16.92 -13.68 -0.99
N VAL A 318 -15.76 -14.28 -1.20
CA VAL A 318 -14.51 -13.92 -0.52
C VAL A 318 -13.49 -13.46 -1.55
N LEU A 319 -12.79 -12.37 -1.26
CA LEU A 319 -11.58 -11.97 -1.96
C LEU A 319 -10.44 -11.85 -0.96
N ILE A 320 -9.33 -12.54 -1.23
CA ILE A 320 -8.07 -12.30 -0.54
C ILE A 320 -7.27 -11.30 -1.37
N ALA A 321 -6.91 -10.15 -0.80
CA ALA A 321 -6.05 -9.20 -1.49
C ALA A 321 -4.72 -9.88 -1.89
N PRO A 322 -4.26 -9.72 -3.14
CA PRO A 322 -2.96 -10.23 -3.54
C PRO A 322 -1.86 -9.68 -2.64
N GLN A 323 -1.23 -10.55 -1.86
CA GLN A 323 -0.11 -10.23 -0.98
C GLN A 323 1.17 -10.16 -1.80
N LYS A 324 1.27 -9.14 -2.65
CA LYS A 324 2.46 -8.97 -3.49
C LYS A 324 3.57 -8.36 -2.64
N THR A 325 4.67 -9.08 -2.54
CA THR A 325 5.94 -8.56 -2.02
C THR A 325 6.96 -8.53 -3.15
N ALA A 326 7.86 -7.55 -3.13
CA ALA A 326 9.02 -7.53 -4.01
C ALA A 326 10.29 -7.43 -3.16
N VAL A 327 11.26 -8.27 -3.50
CA VAL A 327 12.56 -8.36 -2.84
C VAL A 327 13.57 -8.46 -3.96
N PHE A 328 14.45 -7.46 -4.09
CA PHE A 328 15.43 -7.44 -5.16
C PHE A 328 16.58 -6.49 -4.84
N THR A 329 17.68 -6.64 -5.57
CA THR A 329 18.77 -5.66 -5.58
C THR A 329 18.57 -4.68 -6.72
N HIS A 330 18.56 -3.39 -6.41
CA HIS A 330 18.60 -2.29 -7.37
C HIS A 330 20.05 -1.88 -7.63
N ARG A 331 20.49 -1.81 -8.88
CA ARG A 331 21.84 -1.37 -9.25
C ARG A 331 21.76 -0.03 -9.96
N SER A 332 22.51 0.96 -9.47
CA SER A 332 22.67 2.23 -10.16
C SER A 332 23.46 2.06 -11.45
N ASP A 333 22.90 2.54 -12.57
CA ASP A 333 23.55 2.57 -13.87
C ASP A 333 23.05 3.74 -14.74
N PRO A 334 23.75 4.10 -15.83
CA PRO A 334 23.36 5.26 -16.65
C PRO A 334 21.94 5.21 -17.24
N SER A 335 21.34 4.03 -17.38
CA SER A 335 19.98 3.89 -17.93
C SER A 335 18.88 4.20 -16.92
N ASN A 336 19.19 4.15 -15.61
CA ASN A 336 18.24 4.46 -14.55
C ASN A 336 18.54 5.77 -13.81
N MET A 337 19.61 6.47 -14.18
CA MET A 337 19.92 7.84 -13.72
C MET A 337 19.30 8.89 -14.66
N LEU A 338 17.97 8.85 -14.81
CA LEU A 338 17.24 9.70 -15.76
C LEU A 338 17.24 11.19 -15.38
N THR A 339 17.49 11.49 -14.11
CA THR A 339 17.61 12.84 -13.56
C THR A 339 18.85 12.92 -12.67
N PRO A 340 19.46 14.10 -12.50
CA PRO A 340 20.51 14.28 -11.51
C PRO A 340 20.07 13.83 -10.11
N PHE A 341 21.03 13.43 -9.26
CA PHE A 341 20.85 13.12 -7.84
C PHE A 341 20.08 11.84 -7.46
N ARG A 342 19.53 11.08 -8.41
CA ARG A 342 18.73 9.88 -8.08
C ARG A 342 18.79 8.78 -9.13
N THR A 343 18.49 7.56 -8.70
CA THR A 343 18.35 6.37 -9.57
C THR A 343 16.92 5.84 -9.50
N HIS A 344 16.34 5.50 -10.65
CA HIS A 344 14.94 5.11 -10.82
C HIS A 344 14.78 3.61 -10.65
N ILE A 345 13.86 3.22 -9.78
CA ILE A 345 13.54 1.83 -9.49
C ILE A 345 12.44 1.40 -10.46
N ASP A 346 12.77 0.44 -11.32
CA ASP A 346 11.77 -0.23 -12.15
C ASP A 346 11.23 -1.46 -11.41
N SER A 347 10.01 -1.36 -10.91
CA SER A 347 9.34 -2.48 -10.25
C SER A 347 7.84 -2.43 -10.49
N PRO A 348 7.19 -3.55 -10.88
CA PRO A 348 5.74 -3.60 -11.07
C PRO A 348 4.92 -3.21 -9.82
N LEU A 349 5.49 -3.29 -8.61
CA LEU A 349 4.80 -2.88 -7.37
C LEU A 349 4.98 -1.39 -7.05
N LEU A 350 5.98 -0.72 -7.65
CA LEU A 350 6.34 0.66 -7.38
C LEU A 350 5.95 1.60 -8.53
N ASN A 351 6.01 1.14 -9.77
CA ASN A 351 5.67 1.92 -10.95
C ASN A 351 4.19 2.35 -10.90
N ASN A 352 3.91 3.61 -11.25
CA ASN A 352 2.58 4.22 -11.22
C ASN A 352 1.88 4.15 -9.84
N ASN A 353 2.63 3.89 -8.76
CA ASN A 353 2.09 3.76 -7.42
C ASN A 353 2.80 4.69 -6.43
N PRO A 354 2.44 5.99 -6.40
CA PRO A 354 2.99 6.94 -5.42
C PRO A 354 2.67 6.59 -3.96
N ASN A 355 1.73 5.68 -3.72
CA ASN A 355 1.32 5.24 -2.38
C ASN A 355 2.02 3.94 -1.94
N ALA A 356 2.88 3.35 -2.77
CA ALA A 356 3.67 2.20 -2.37
C ALA A 356 4.63 2.59 -1.23
N ILE A 357 4.82 1.67 -0.28
CA ILE A 357 5.80 1.84 0.79
C ILE A 357 6.91 0.83 0.56
N ALA A 358 8.12 1.33 0.38
CA ALA A 358 9.31 0.52 0.15
C ALA A 358 10.42 0.87 1.14
N PHE A 359 11.37 -0.03 1.26
CA PHE A 359 12.51 0.07 2.15
C PHE A 359 13.78 -0.16 1.37
N ALA A 360 14.83 0.58 1.73
CA ALA A 360 16.11 0.52 1.06
C ALA A 360 17.26 0.43 2.08
N THR A 361 18.29 -0.33 1.73
CA THR A 361 19.57 -0.37 2.44
C THR A 361 20.69 -0.44 1.41
N ALA A 362 21.74 0.36 1.57
CA ALA A 362 22.90 0.29 0.69
C ALA A 362 23.56 -1.10 0.77
N ASN A 363 23.86 -1.67 -0.38
CA ASN A 363 24.54 -2.96 -0.49
C ASN A 363 25.80 -2.76 -1.33
N TRP A 364 26.96 -2.92 -0.70
CA TRP A 364 28.23 -2.67 -1.37
C TRP A 364 28.46 -3.68 -2.50
N ASN A 365 28.34 -5.00 -2.22
CA ASN A 365 28.68 -6.08 -3.14
C ASN A 365 27.60 -7.18 -3.18
N PRO A 366 26.46 -6.96 -3.85
CA PRO A 366 25.40 -7.95 -3.94
C PRO A 366 25.94 -9.23 -4.60
N GLY A 367 25.67 -10.39 -3.99
CA GLY A 367 26.23 -11.66 -4.44
C GLY A 367 27.71 -11.88 -4.08
N GLY A 368 28.36 -10.96 -3.35
CA GLY A 368 29.73 -11.11 -2.85
C GLY A 368 30.85 -10.70 -3.80
N ILE A 369 30.55 -10.01 -4.91
CA ILE A 369 31.52 -9.68 -5.97
C ILE A 369 31.53 -8.18 -6.23
N ASN A 370 32.73 -7.57 -6.25
CA ASN A 370 33.04 -6.20 -6.69
C ASN A 370 31.99 -5.14 -6.30
N GLY A 371 32.23 -4.43 -5.19
CA GLY A 371 31.32 -3.40 -4.72
C GLY A 371 31.71 -1.96 -5.04
N THR A 372 30.72 -1.09 -4.97
CA THR A 372 30.88 0.37 -5.10
C THR A 372 30.28 1.02 -3.86
N TYR A 373 31.04 1.92 -3.23
CA TYR A 373 30.57 2.66 -2.06
C TYR A 373 29.49 3.67 -2.43
N ASN A 374 28.53 3.87 -1.52
CA ASN A 374 27.62 5.00 -1.52
C ASN A 374 27.66 5.67 -0.16
N ASN A 375 28.63 6.56 0.01
CA ASN A 375 28.87 7.23 1.28
C ASN A 375 27.96 8.45 1.50
N TYR A 376 26.66 8.26 1.38
CA TYR A 376 25.67 9.29 1.60
C TYR A 376 24.44 8.65 2.25
N PRO A 377 23.77 9.31 3.21
CA PRO A 377 22.47 8.85 3.69
C PRO A 377 21.50 8.75 2.51
N ILE A 378 20.76 7.65 2.44
CA ILE A 378 19.81 7.40 1.35
C ILE A 378 18.37 7.56 1.82
N GLY A 379 17.51 7.99 0.91
CA GLY A 379 16.06 7.95 1.08
C GLY A 379 15.36 7.61 -0.20
N LEU A 380 14.05 7.40 -0.10
CA LEU A 380 13.18 7.10 -1.22
C LEU A 380 12.33 8.31 -1.60
N GLU A 381 12.13 8.52 -2.89
CA GLU A 381 11.30 9.59 -3.44
C GLU A 381 10.56 9.11 -4.69
N TYR A 382 9.27 9.41 -4.81
CA TYR A 382 8.48 9.16 -6.01
C TYR A 382 8.66 10.28 -7.05
N ASP A 383 9.23 9.97 -8.21
CA ASP A 383 9.29 10.92 -9.33
C ASP A 383 8.00 10.85 -10.15
N GLN A 384 7.14 11.86 -9.98
CA GLN A 384 5.89 11.99 -10.74
C GLN A 384 6.12 12.13 -12.25
N SER A 385 7.28 12.61 -12.69
CA SER A 385 7.55 12.82 -14.13
C SER A 385 7.76 11.50 -14.86
N TYR A 386 8.28 10.50 -14.15
CA TYR A 386 8.53 9.15 -14.67
C TYR A 386 7.57 8.10 -14.11
N ASN A 387 6.71 8.49 -13.15
CA ASN A 387 5.82 7.60 -12.41
C ASN A 387 6.58 6.45 -11.71
N GLN A 388 7.76 6.71 -11.17
CA GLN A 388 8.64 5.70 -10.57
C GLN A 388 9.18 6.15 -9.21
N TRP A 389 9.34 5.20 -8.30
CA TRP A 389 10.12 5.42 -7.09
C TRP A 389 11.61 5.50 -7.41
N THR A 390 12.33 6.28 -6.63
CA THR A 390 13.76 6.54 -6.82
C THR A 390 14.50 6.43 -5.49
N ILE A 391 15.79 6.14 -5.56
CA ILE A 391 16.72 6.27 -4.43
C ILE A 391 17.49 7.58 -4.63
N ARG A 392 17.60 8.37 -3.57
CA ARG A 392 18.27 9.68 -3.56
C ARG A 392 19.29 9.75 -2.42
N ASN A 393 20.44 10.37 -2.68
CA ASN A 393 21.38 10.79 -1.64
C ASN A 393 20.83 12.05 -0.96
N LEU A 394 20.69 12.01 0.36
CA LEU A 394 19.89 12.97 1.11
C LEU A 394 20.63 14.27 1.45
N ASP A 395 21.91 14.17 1.76
CA ASP A 395 22.77 15.22 2.32
C ASP A 395 23.37 16.18 1.28
N THR A 396 23.01 16.09 0.00
CA THR A 396 23.85 16.69 -1.03
C THR A 396 23.44 18.09 -1.50
N LEU A 397 24.33 19.03 -1.16
CA LEU A 397 24.83 20.13 -2.01
C LEU A 397 25.71 19.63 -3.19
N VAL A 398 25.64 18.33 -3.53
CA VAL A 398 26.49 17.60 -4.49
C VAL A 398 25.61 17.03 -5.61
N SER A 399 26.04 17.23 -6.86
CA SER A 399 25.37 16.89 -8.14
C SER A 399 25.11 15.41 -8.42
N ASP A 400 25.58 14.51 -7.56
CA ASP A 400 25.85 13.14 -7.98
C ASP A 400 24.70 12.20 -7.60
N ALA A 401 24.28 11.38 -8.56
CA ALA A 401 23.31 10.32 -8.33
C ALA A 401 23.92 9.21 -7.44
N PRO A 402 23.11 8.48 -6.66
CA PRO A 402 23.61 7.38 -5.84
C PRO A 402 24.36 6.37 -6.68
N THR A 403 25.56 6.00 -6.26
CA THR A 403 26.37 4.97 -6.92
C THR A 403 26.20 3.62 -6.21
N GLY A 404 26.53 2.53 -6.88
CA GLY A 404 26.49 1.19 -6.25
C GLY A 404 25.13 0.51 -6.32
N THR A 405 24.80 -0.28 -5.30
CA THR A 405 23.60 -1.10 -5.30
C THR A 405 22.86 -1.05 -3.98
N PHE A 406 21.58 -1.40 -4.00
CA PHE A 406 20.68 -1.23 -2.87
C PHE A 406 19.77 -2.45 -2.75
N ASN A 407 19.63 -2.95 -1.53
CA ASN A 407 18.62 -3.95 -1.20
C ASN A 407 17.27 -3.26 -1.09
N ILE A 408 16.31 -3.68 -1.90
CA ILE A 408 14.94 -3.14 -1.93
C ILE A 408 13.96 -4.18 -1.42
N TYR A 409 13.10 -3.74 -0.52
CA TYR A 409 11.99 -4.52 -0.01
C TYR A 409 10.70 -3.73 -0.12
N VAL A 410 9.69 -4.34 -0.74
CA VAL A 410 8.31 -3.88 -0.77
C VAL A 410 7.49 -4.90 0.01
N PRO A 411 7.13 -4.62 1.28
CA PRO A 411 6.31 -5.52 2.06
C PRO A 411 4.89 -5.63 1.49
N PRO A 412 4.16 -6.69 1.83
CA PRO A 412 2.74 -6.74 1.55
C PRO A 412 1.98 -5.61 2.27
N PRO A 413 0.83 -5.16 1.74
CA PRO A 413 -0.04 -4.21 2.42
C PRO A 413 -0.59 -4.81 3.73
N SER A 414 -0.29 -4.16 4.86
CA SER A 414 -0.69 -4.60 6.20
C SER A 414 -0.56 -3.44 7.20
N LEU A 415 -1.01 -3.62 8.45
CA LEU A 415 -0.77 -2.62 9.51
C LEU A 415 0.69 -2.59 9.98
N ARG A 416 1.51 -3.54 9.56
CA ARG A 416 2.95 -3.53 9.85
C ARG A 416 3.69 -2.46 9.06
N THR A 417 3.15 -2.04 7.92
CA THR A 417 3.77 -1.10 7.00
C THR A 417 3.01 0.22 7.02
N PHE A 418 3.67 1.30 7.43
CA PHE A 418 3.06 2.62 7.46
C PHE A 418 4.07 3.73 7.17
N VAL A 419 3.56 4.92 6.85
CA VAL A 419 4.35 6.16 6.80
C VAL A 419 4.16 6.90 8.12
N HIS A 420 5.26 7.21 8.78
CA HIS A 420 5.28 8.17 9.89
C HIS A 420 5.64 9.55 9.37
N THR A 421 4.83 10.56 9.67
CA THR A 421 5.12 11.96 9.36
C THR A 421 5.32 12.72 10.67
N ALA A 422 6.46 13.40 10.80
CA ALA A 422 6.76 14.25 11.93
C ALA A 422 5.81 15.45 11.97
N THR A 423 5.10 15.62 13.07
CA THR A 423 4.18 16.74 13.33
C THR A 423 4.63 17.49 14.57
N ALA A 424 4.14 18.71 14.77
CA ALA A 424 4.37 19.45 16.01
C ALA A 424 4.06 18.67 17.31
N SER A 425 3.14 17.70 17.27
CA SER A 425 2.79 16.89 18.46
C SER A 425 3.70 15.68 18.69
N THR A 426 4.44 15.23 17.68
CA THR A 426 5.36 14.09 17.80
C THR A 426 6.81 14.52 17.91
N LEU A 427 7.15 15.73 17.49
CA LEU A 427 8.50 16.28 17.50
C LEU A 427 8.99 16.68 18.89
N ALA A 428 10.25 16.35 19.16
CA ALA A 428 11.01 16.86 20.28
C ALA A 428 12.48 17.03 19.86
N SER A 429 12.88 18.25 19.48
CA SER A 429 14.24 18.56 18.99
C SER A 429 14.66 17.65 17.83
N ASN A 430 15.70 16.82 18.00
CA ASN A 430 16.28 15.95 16.98
C ASN A 430 15.57 14.58 16.83
N TRP A 431 14.38 14.41 17.41
CA TRP A 431 13.63 13.16 17.31
C TRP A 431 12.12 13.35 17.19
N THR A 432 11.44 12.31 16.73
CA THR A 432 9.99 12.23 16.57
C THR A 432 9.45 10.92 17.16
N ILE A 433 8.34 10.99 17.89
CA ILE A 433 7.66 9.84 18.52
C ILE A 433 6.91 9.02 17.48
N LEU A 434 7.16 7.72 17.45
CA LEU A 434 6.33 6.75 16.75
C LEU A 434 5.19 6.30 17.67
N ASP A 435 3.97 6.76 17.36
CA ASP A 435 2.76 6.32 18.02
C ASP A 435 2.06 5.25 17.18
N HIS A 436 2.36 3.98 17.45
CA HIS A 436 1.81 2.87 16.69
C HIS A 436 1.46 1.69 17.62
N PRO A 437 0.26 1.06 17.49
CA PRO A 437 -0.16 -0.02 18.38
C PRO A 437 0.82 -1.18 18.50
N MET A 438 1.59 -1.48 17.44
CA MET A 438 2.60 -2.57 17.44
C MET A 438 3.93 -2.18 18.11
N LEU A 439 4.18 -0.88 18.30
CA LEU A 439 5.41 -0.33 18.86
C LEU A 439 5.23 0.17 20.30
N ASN A 440 4.03 0.65 20.63
CA ASN A 440 3.71 1.21 21.95
C ASN A 440 3.82 0.15 23.04
N ASN A 441 4.47 0.50 24.17
CA ASN A 441 4.73 -0.40 25.30
C ASN A 441 5.50 -1.69 24.93
N ASN A 442 6.20 -1.69 23.79
CA ASN A 442 6.93 -2.84 23.29
C ASN A 442 8.41 -2.51 23.05
N PRO A 443 9.25 -2.51 24.11
CA PRO A 443 10.69 -2.24 23.98
C PRO A 443 11.45 -3.30 23.16
N ASN A 444 10.83 -4.45 22.88
CA ASN A 444 11.42 -5.54 22.12
C ASN A 444 10.98 -5.55 20.63
N ALA A 445 10.24 -4.53 20.19
CA ALA A 445 9.83 -4.45 18.80
C ALA A 445 11.05 -4.31 17.87
N ILE A 446 11.02 -5.05 16.77
CA ILE A 446 12.01 -4.94 15.69
C ILE A 446 11.28 -4.38 14.46
N PHE A 447 11.89 -3.38 13.84
CA PHE A 447 11.31 -2.68 12.70
C PHE A 447 12.41 -2.03 11.85
N ILE A 448 12.10 -1.82 10.58
CA ILE A 448 12.98 -1.17 9.60
C ILE A 448 12.41 0.21 9.28
N VAL A 449 13.30 1.19 9.13
CA VAL A 449 12.96 2.57 8.80
C VAL A 449 13.75 3.02 7.56
N THR A 450 13.09 3.68 6.63
CA THR A 450 13.74 4.36 5.48
C THR A 450 13.16 5.76 5.34
N PRO A 451 13.97 6.83 5.23
CA PRO A 451 13.47 8.18 4.95
C PRO A 451 12.63 8.23 3.67
N ASN A 452 11.50 8.94 3.71
CA ASN A 452 10.59 9.15 2.59
C ASN A 452 10.47 10.64 2.26
N GLY A 453 10.91 11.02 1.07
CA GLY A 453 10.96 12.40 0.62
C GLY A 453 9.60 13.01 0.30
N ASN A 454 8.65 12.20 -0.16
CA ASN A 454 7.38 12.66 -0.71
C ASN A 454 6.30 11.55 -0.66
N PRO A 455 5.85 11.14 0.54
CA PRO A 455 4.86 10.08 0.70
C PRO A 455 3.59 10.39 -0.11
N GLY A 456 3.05 9.38 -0.81
CA GLY A 456 1.90 9.58 -1.70
C GLY A 456 2.20 10.46 -2.92
N GLY A 457 3.49 10.65 -3.25
CA GLY A 457 3.97 11.60 -4.25
C GLY A 457 3.76 13.06 -3.86
N GLN A 458 3.33 13.36 -2.64
CA GLN A 458 3.02 14.74 -2.20
C GLN A 458 4.26 15.42 -1.64
N GLN A 459 4.34 16.75 -1.79
CA GLN A 459 5.48 17.51 -1.26
C GLN A 459 5.65 17.28 0.25
N SER A 460 6.87 16.93 0.66
CA SER A 460 7.27 16.72 2.06
C SER A 460 8.66 17.31 2.28
N THR A 461 9.04 17.48 3.56
CA THR A 461 10.35 17.99 3.93
C THR A 461 11.33 16.82 4.05
N PHE A 462 12.45 16.85 3.35
CA PHE A 462 13.47 15.81 3.53
C PHE A 462 14.18 15.97 4.88
N ASN A 463 14.26 14.88 5.64
CA ASN A 463 15.26 14.76 6.69
C ASN A 463 16.57 14.28 6.07
N VAL A 464 17.58 15.14 6.05
CA VAL A 464 18.83 14.92 5.29
C VAL A 464 19.96 14.29 6.11
N HIS A 465 19.62 13.68 7.25
CA HIS A 465 20.57 13.24 8.27
C HIS A 465 20.53 11.72 8.42
N PRO A 466 21.66 11.06 8.80
CA PRO A 466 21.63 9.69 9.26
C PRO A 466 20.62 9.52 10.40
N ILE A 467 19.74 8.53 10.29
CA ILE A 467 18.72 8.25 11.29
C ILE A 467 19.07 7.03 12.14
N GLY A 468 18.53 7.01 13.34
CA GLY A 468 18.46 5.82 14.18
C GLY A 468 17.12 5.73 14.89
N VAL A 469 16.93 4.67 15.65
CA VAL A 469 15.74 4.46 16.50
C VAL A 469 16.13 4.19 17.95
N TRP A 470 15.33 4.65 18.90
CA TRP A 470 15.45 4.25 20.31
C TRP A 470 14.09 4.17 20.99
N TYR A 471 14.01 3.33 22.02
CA TYR A 471 12.81 3.18 22.82
C TYR A 471 12.82 4.17 23.98
N ASN A 472 11.84 5.07 24.00
CA ASN A 472 11.65 6.04 25.04
C ASN A 472 10.83 5.43 26.19
N ASP A 473 11.54 5.04 27.25
CA ASP A 473 11.03 4.44 28.47
C ASP A 473 10.70 5.48 29.58
N PHE A 474 10.71 6.78 29.26
CA PHE A 474 10.25 7.79 30.22
C PHE A 474 8.79 7.53 30.59
N ILE A 475 8.49 7.66 31.89
CA ILE A 475 7.15 7.44 32.44
C ILE A 475 6.14 8.31 31.68
N GLY A 476 5.11 7.66 31.11
CA GLY A 476 4.06 8.32 30.34
C GLY A 476 4.35 8.44 28.84
N VAL A 477 5.54 8.05 28.37
CA VAL A 477 5.86 7.95 26.93
C VAL A 477 5.74 6.50 26.46
N ASN A 478 6.65 5.60 26.87
CA ASN A 478 6.68 4.17 26.49
C ASN A 478 6.48 3.93 24.97
N LYS A 479 7.24 4.66 24.15
CA LYS A 479 7.12 4.66 22.68
C LYS A 479 8.48 4.65 22.00
N TRP A 480 8.52 4.07 20.81
CA TRP A 480 9.70 4.18 19.94
C TRP A 480 9.82 5.58 19.33
N THR A 481 11.03 5.93 18.94
CA THR A 481 11.34 7.22 18.31
C THR A 481 12.26 7.03 17.12
N ILE A 482 12.16 7.94 16.15
CA ILE A 482 13.17 8.13 15.09
C ILE A 482 13.95 9.39 15.44
N PHE A 483 15.27 9.35 15.37
CA PHE A 483 16.14 10.49 15.71
C PHE A 483 17.27 10.68 14.70
N ASN A 484 17.77 11.92 14.60
CA ASN A 484 18.98 12.24 13.85
C ASN A 484 20.22 11.87 14.67
N GLN A 485 21.11 11.06 14.08
CA GLN A 485 22.32 10.58 14.76
C GLN A 485 23.41 11.63 14.86
N ASP A 486 23.39 12.66 14.02
CA ASP A 486 24.39 13.74 13.93
C ASP A 486 24.28 14.82 15.01
N GLY A 487 23.73 14.45 16.16
CA GLY A 487 23.64 15.30 17.34
C GLY A 487 22.30 16.02 17.45
N SER A 488 22.33 17.32 17.78
CA SER A 488 21.14 18.09 18.16
C SER A 488 20.36 18.69 16.99
N THR A 489 20.64 18.28 15.75
CA THR A 489 19.96 18.81 14.56
C THR A 489 18.48 18.40 14.56
N PRO A 490 17.53 19.35 14.61
CA PRO A 490 16.12 19.01 14.70
C PRO A 490 15.61 18.19 13.51
N ILE A 491 14.71 17.25 13.76
CA ILE A 491 13.94 16.65 12.65
C ILE A 491 12.97 17.73 12.15
N PRO A 492 12.97 18.04 10.83
CA PRO A 492 12.04 19.03 10.29
C PRO A 492 10.57 18.58 10.43
N GLU A 493 9.67 19.53 10.67
CA GLU A 493 8.24 19.26 10.57
C GLU A 493 7.88 18.85 9.13
N ASN A 494 6.95 17.88 9.03
CA ASN A 494 6.57 17.18 7.81
C ASN A 494 7.64 16.25 7.23
N ALA A 495 8.75 15.98 7.93
CA ALA A 495 9.64 14.89 7.54
C ALA A 495 8.93 13.54 7.66
N ALA A 496 9.02 12.73 6.60
CA ALA A 496 8.34 11.45 6.53
C ALA A 496 9.30 10.25 6.50
N PHE A 497 8.85 9.13 7.05
CA PHE A 497 9.62 7.90 7.17
C PHE A 497 8.73 6.69 6.90
N ASN A 498 9.18 5.80 6.03
CA ASN A 498 8.57 4.49 5.86
C ASN A 498 8.98 3.62 7.05
N VAL A 499 8.02 2.94 7.69
CA VAL A 499 8.23 2.07 8.85
C VAL A 499 7.61 0.70 8.57
N TYR A 500 8.39 -0.37 8.77
CA TYR A 500 7.91 -1.76 8.69
C TYR A 500 8.22 -2.52 9.98
N VAL A 501 7.17 -2.99 10.66
CA VAL A 501 7.27 -3.75 11.92
C VAL A 501 7.32 -5.25 11.64
N THR A 502 8.38 -5.94 12.07
CA THR A 502 8.68 -7.31 11.63
C THR A 502 8.05 -8.42 12.50
N THR A 503 7.43 -8.07 13.63
CA THR A 503 6.97 -8.92 14.75
C THR A 503 6.90 -10.45 14.51
N GLY A 504 7.58 -11.22 15.37
CA GLY A 504 7.39 -12.67 15.51
C GLY A 504 8.07 -13.54 14.45
N LEU A 505 8.80 -12.96 13.50
CA LEU A 505 9.47 -13.70 12.45
C LEU A 505 10.93 -14.04 12.83
N SER A 506 11.34 -15.28 12.59
CA SER A 506 12.70 -15.78 12.80
C SER A 506 13.76 -15.12 11.90
N ASN A 507 13.32 -14.27 10.97
CA ASN A 507 14.16 -13.55 10.03
C ASN A 507 14.47 -12.11 10.42
N SER A 508 14.11 -11.69 11.63
CA SER A 508 14.45 -10.37 12.15
C SER A 508 15.06 -10.45 13.55
N PHE A 509 16.10 -9.67 13.81
CA PHE A 509 16.85 -9.71 15.06
C PHE A 509 17.57 -8.38 15.31
N ILE A 510 17.90 -8.13 16.58
CA ILE A 510 18.82 -7.04 16.96
C ILE A 510 20.22 -7.63 17.01
N TYR A 511 21.18 -6.97 16.38
CA TYR A 511 22.58 -7.38 16.41
C TYR A 511 23.45 -6.22 16.86
N THR A 512 24.40 -6.47 17.78
CA THR A 512 25.21 -5.43 18.43
C THR A 512 26.69 -5.61 18.11
N SER A 513 27.37 -4.50 17.82
CA SER A 513 28.81 -4.49 17.60
C SER A 513 29.57 -4.74 18.92
N THR A 514 30.59 -5.58 18.85
CA THR A 514 31.46 -5.96 19.97
C THR A 514 32.90 -6.01 19.50
N ALA A 515 33.88 -5.90 20.41
CA ALA A 515 35.29 -6.05 20.06
C ALA A 515 35.60 -7.34 19.26
N ALA A 516 34.83 -8.41 19.46
CA ALA A 516 35.03 -9.70 18.81
C ALA A 516 34.49 -9.77 17.37
N ASN A 517 33.52 -8.93 17.00
CA ASN A 517 32.91 -8.95 15.67
C ASN A 517 33.25 -7.72 14.81
N ILE A 518 33.94 -6.72 15.36
CA ILE A 518 34.39 -5.53 14.64
C ILE A 518 35.72 -5.79 13.92
N ALA A 519 35.80 -5.34 12.67
CA ALA A 519 37.03 -5.21 11.90
C ALA A 519 37.00 -3.87 11.15
N GLY A 520 37.79 -2.90 11.62
CA GLY A 520 37.88 -1.56 11.03
C GLY A 520 36.54 -0.81 11.07
N ASN A 521 36.01 -0.48 9.89
CA ASN A 521 34.75 0.22 9.69
C ASN A 521 33.52 -0.71 9.64
N SER A 522 33.70 -2.00 9.91
CA SER A 522 32.64 -3.01 9.75
C SER A 522 32.47 -3.88 10.98
N MET A 523 31.26 -4.43 11.15
CA MET A 523 30.95 -5.45 12.13
C MET A 523 30.31 -6.66 11.44
N THR A 524 30.87 -7.85 11.68
CA THR A 524 30.42 -9.10 11.05
C THR A 524 29.17 -9.63 11.75
N ILE A 525 28.22 -10.14 10.97
CA ILE A 525 26.99 -10.76 11.44
C ILE A 525 27.14 -12.28 11.33
N ASP A 526 27.08 -12.97 12.46
CA ASP A 526 26.97 -14.43 12.51
C ASP A 526 25.51 -14.83 12.71
N HIS A 527 24.87 -15.31 11.64
CA HIS A 527 23.46 -15.70 11.69
C HIS A 527 23.13 -16.84 10.70
N PRO A 528 22.38 -17.89 11.09
CA PRO A 528 22.08 -19.02 10.21
C PRO A 528 21.41 -18.67 8.87
N LEU A 529 20.63 -17.59 8.83
CA LEU A 529 19.98 -17.14 7.58
C LEU A 529 20.94 -16.42 6.62
N LEU A 530 22.10 -15.97 7.11
CA LEU A 530 23.05 -15.12 6.38
C LEU A 530 24.34 -15.86 6.02
N ASN A 531 24.79 -16.76 6.90
CA ASN A 531 26.04 -17.50 6.72
C ASN A 531 25.98 -18.37 5.45
N GLY A 532 26.99 -18.25 4.58
CA GLY A 532 27.06 -18.99 3.31
C GLY A 532 26.01 -18.57 2.27
N ASN A 533 25.25 -17.49 2.52
CA ASN A 533 24.18 -17.03 1.64
C ASN A 533 24.47 -15.63 1.06
N PRO A 534 25.29 -15.51 0.00
CA PRO A 534 25.57 -14.23 -0.66
C PRO A 534 24.35 -13.61 -1.36
N THR A 535 23.25 -14.36 -1.50
CA THR A 535 22.02 -13.92 -2.17
C THR A 535 20.95 -13.37 -1.23
N ALA A 536 21.21 -13.39 0.09
CA ALA A 536 20.29 -12.83 1.08
C ALA A 536 20.09 -11.32 0.86
N VAL A 537 18.85 -10.86 1.01
CA VAL A 537 18.53 -9.43 1.02
C VAL A 537 18.42 -8.98 2.46
N VAL A 538 19.35 -8.10 2.86
CA VAL A 538 19.51 -7.62 4.24
C VAL A 538 19.12 -6.16 4.29
N LEU A 539 18.17 -5.82 5.16
CA LEU A 539 17.83 -4.45 5.52
C LEU A 539 18.28 -4.16 6.93
N VAL A 540 18.76 -2.94 7.17
CA VAL A 540 19.24 -2.51 8.49
C VAL A 540 18.66 -1.16 8.90
N THR A 541 18.47 -0.99 10.20
CA THR A 541 18.17 0.32 10.81
C THR A 541 18.99 0.46 12.09
N PRO A 542 19.81 1.51 12.24
CA PRO A 542 20.55 1.74 13.48
C PRO A 542 19.63 1.81 14.70
N ASN A 543 19.97 1.07 15.74
CA ASN A 543 19.22 0.97 16.99
C ASN A 543 20.09 1.44 18.16
N TRP A 544 19.74 2.59 18.72
CA TRP A 544 20.47 3.24 19.81
C TRP A 544 20.10 2.70 21.20
N ASN A 545 19.30 1.65 21.34
CA ASN A 545 19.14 1.01 22.65
C ASN A 545 20.47 0.48 23.22
N GLY A 546 21.50 0.29 22.38
CA GLY A 546 22.91 0.07 22.76
C GLY A 546 23.66 1.31 23.30
N LYS A 547 22.98 2.46 23.36
CA LYS A 547 23.41 3.77 23.88
C LYS A 547 24.66 4.37 23.22
N THR A 548 25.02 3.88 22.04
CA THR A 548 26.17 4.37 21.26
C THR A 548 25.68 4.94 19.93
N TYR A 549 26.05 6.19 19.64
CA TYR A 549 25.76 6.84 18.36
C TYR A 549 26.66 6.26 17.27
N ASN A 550 26.09 6.08 16.08
CA ASN A 550 26.82 5.78 14.86
C ASN A 550 26.35 6.74 13.76
N ASP A 551 26.87 7.97 13.82
CA ASP A 551 26.55 9.06 12.91
C ASP A 551 27.29 8.94 11.57
N HIS A 552 27.06 7.81 10.90
CA HIS A 552 27.71 7.48 9.64
C HIS A 552 26.67 6.86 8.71
N PRO A 553 26.72 7.13 7.39
CA PRO A 553 25.95 6.34 6.43
C PRO A 553 26.33 4.87 6.57
N VAL A 554 25.33 4.01 6.73
CA VAL A 554 25.54 2.56 6.90
C VAL A 554 25.08 1.79 5.69
N GLY A 555 25.84 0.75 5.37
CA GLY A 555 25.51 -0.23 4.34
C GLY A 555 25.74 -1.66 4.83
N VAL A 556 25.46 -2.62 3.95
CA VAL A 556 25.77 -4.03 4.15
C VAL A 556 26.72 -4.55 3.08
N TRP A 557 27.55 -5.52 3.43
CA TRP A 557 28.40 -6.23 2.47
C TRP A 557 28.56 -7.70 2.85
N TYR A 558 28.77 -8.54 1.85
CA TYR A 558 29.06 -9.96 2.03
C TYR A 558 30.56 -10.23 1.90
N ASN A 559 31.17 -10.82 2.92
CA ASN A 559 32.56 -11.24 2.86
C ASN A 559 32.64 -12.67 2.30
N PRO A 560 33.15 -12.87 1.05
CA PRO A 560 33.25 -14.20 0.47
C PRO A 560 34.34 -15.07 1.11
N VAL A 561 35.26 -14.49 1.88
CA VAL A 561 36.33 -15.24 2.57
C VAL A 561 35.83 -15.84 3.86
N THR A 562 35.05 -15.08 4.65
CA THR A 562 34.48 -15.56 5.91
C THR A 562 33.07 -16.13 5.75
N GLU A 563 32.50 -16.05 4.54
CA GLU A 563 31.13 -16.45 4.19
C GLU A 563 30.05 -15.82 5.09
N LYS A 564 30.25 -14.54 5.44
CA LYS A 564 29.39 -13.81 6.38
C LYS A 564 29.05 -12.43 5.85
N TRP A 565 27.83 -11.98 6.16
CA TRP A 565 27.41 -10.60 5.96
C TRP A 565 27.96 -9.71 7.07
N ALA A 566 28.09 -8.42 6.81
CA ALA A 566 28.52 -7.41 7.76
C ALA A 566 27.76 -6.09 7.54
N VAL A 567 27.54 -5.35 8.62
CA VAL A 567 27.15 -3.92 8.57
C VAL A 567 28.42 -3.09 8.62
N PHE A 568 28.50 -2.02 7.84
CA PHE A 568 29.69 -1.16 7.82
C PHE A 568 29.33 0.31 7.63
N ASN A 569 30.24 1.17 8.08
CA ASN A 569 30.19 2.60 7.80
C ASN A 569 30.77 2.87 6.41
N GLU A 570 29.95 3.42 5.52
CA GLU A 570 30.27 3.65 4.10
C GLU A 570 31.33 4.74 3.91
N ASP A 571 31.52 5.63 4.89
CA ASP A 571 32.58 6.65 4.91
C ASP A 571 33.94 6.13 5.39
N LEU A 572 34.04 4.83 5.66
CA LEU A 572 35.23 4.19 6.22
C LEU A 572 35.55 4.62 7.66
N ALA A 573 34.66 5.35 8.34
CA ALA A 573 34.82 5.62 9.77
C ALA A 573 34.79 4.31 10.56
N SER A 574 35.60 4.21 11.62
CA SER A 574 35.67 2.99 12.43
C SER A 574 34.32 2.66 13.05
N MET A 575 33.93 1.39 13.06
CA MET A 575 32.68 0.94 13.67
C MET A 575 32.85 0.99 15.20
N PRO A 576 32.05 1.77 15.95
CA PRO A 576 32.13 1.79 17.41
C PRO A 576 31.63 0.47 18.01
N GLU A 577 32.10 0.13 19.21
CA GLU A 577 31.51 -0.93 20.04
C GLU A 577 30.15 -0.51 20.62
N ASN A 578 29.26 -1.47 20.85
CA ASN A 578 27.91 -1.28 21.42
C ASN A 578 26.92 -0.48 20.54
N VAL A 579 27.15 -0.45 19.23
CA VAL A 579 26.15 0.01 18.26
C VAL A 579 25.20 -1.13 17.96
N GLY A 580 23.90 -0.91 18.15
CA GLY A 580 22.86 -1.86 17.79
C GLY A 580 22.31 -1.62 16.39
N PHE A 581 21.85 -2.69 15.74
CA PHE A 581 21.12 -2.63 14.47
C PHE A 581 19.89 -3.54 14.53
N ASN A 582 18.74 -3.00 14.13
CA ASN A 582 17.62 -3.84 13.71
C ASN A 582 17.96 -4.42 12.34
N ILE A 583 17.93 -5.75 12.22
CA ILE A 583 18.25 -6.46 10.98
C ILE A 583 17.02 -7.26 10.55
N LEU A 584 16.66 -7.13 9.28
CA LEU A 584 15.65 -7.94 8.61
C LEU A 584 16.31 -8.68 7.43
N VAL A 585 16.12 -9.99 7.39
CA VAL A 585 16.55 -10.86 6.30
C VAL A 585 15.32 -11.27 5.50
N VAL A 586 15.25 -10.86 4.24
CA VAL A 586 14.14 -11.22 3.36
C VAL A 586 14.63 -12.24 2.34
N ASP A 587 13.95 -13.39 2.25
CA ASP A 587 14.26 -14.39 1.23
C ASP A 587 13.73 -13.91 -0.13
N ASN A 588 14.47 -14.17 -1.21
CA ASN A 588 14.06 -13.92 -2.59
C ASN A 588 12.93 -14.86 -3.04
N LYS A 589 12.54 -15.83 -2.21
CA LYS A 589 11.27 -16.54 -2.34
C LYS A 589 10.11 -15.62 -1.98
N ALA A 590 9.81 -14.69 -2.89
CA ALA A 590 8.51 -14.02 -2.90
C ALA A 590 7.42 -15.10 -2.77
N TYR A 591 6.44 -14.87 -1.89
CA TYR A 591 5.19 -15.61 -1.89
C TYR A 591 4.49 -15.37 -3.23
N LEU A 592 4.93 -16.08 -4.27
CA LEU A 592 4.12 -16.25 -5.46
C LEU A 592 2.97 -17.16 -5.03
N PRO A 593 1.70 -16.80 -5.27
CA PRO A 593 0.63 -17.77 -5.14
C PRO A 593 1.02 -18.97 -5.99
N GLN A 594 1.12 -20.14 -5.37
CA GLN A 594 1.24 -21.39 -6.08
C GLN A 594 -0.09 -21.56 -6.84
N ILE A 595 -0.15 -21.01 -8.05
CA ILE A 595 -1.25 -21.26 -8.97
C ILE A 595 -1.08 -22.72 -9.38
N LEU A 596 -1.83 -23.61 -8.75
CA LEU A 596 -2.15 -24.88 -9.38
C LEU A 596 -2.96 -24.52 -10.63
N ALA A 597 -2.35 -24.71 -11.80
CA ALA A 597 -3.07 -24.71 -13.07
C ALA A 597 -4.09 -25.87 -13.05
N PRO A 598 -5.16 -25.77 -13.86
CA PRO A 598 -6.53 -26.21 -13.55
C PRO A 598 -6.73 -27.69 -13.20
#